data_AF-A0A8J2TV99-F1
#
_entry.id   AF-A0A8J2TV99-F1
#
_cell.length_a   1.000
_cell.length_b   1.000
_cell.length_c   1.000
_cell.angle_alpha   90.00
_cell.angle_beta   90.00
_cell.angle_gamma   90.00
#
_symmetry.space_group_name_H-M   'P 1'
#
loop_
_entity.id
_entity.type
_entity.pdbx_description
1 polymer ?
#
loop_
_entity_poly.entity_id
_entity_poly.type
_entity_poly.pdbx_seq_one_letter_code
_entity_poly.pdbx_strand_id
1 'polypeptide(L)'
;MHMLVEQRTYDISPGIPLKDFLDNYERLGLPAQKRILGGFLGYFTTEFGTQNQVRHFWAYSDLEDRRQRRAALAADHEWQACIEIVRPMIIRWDNSIMYPTSFSPIRQLPVRADDEEGTIFNPLGGGSR
;
A
#
# COMPACT_ATOMS: atom_id res chain seq x y z
N MET A 1 9.69 -16.93 -9.51
CA MET A 1 8.46 -16.99 -8.70
C MET A 1 7.86 -15.60 -8.70
N HIS A 2 6.63 -15.44 -9.22
CA HIS A 2 6.06 -14.12 -9.49
C HIS A 2 5.35 -13.58 -8.25
N MET A 3 5.85 -12.47 -7.71
CA MET A 3 5.16 -11.65 -6.71
C MET A 3 3.85 -11.11 -7.27
N LEU A 4 2.85 -10.87 -6.42
CA LEU A 4 1.65 -10.11 -6.76
C LEU A 4 1.61 -8.80 -5.99
N VAL A 5 0.90 -7.81 -6.54
CA VAL A 5 0.64 -6.52 -5.91
C VAL A 5 -0.86 -6.34 -5.72
N GLU A 6 -1.30 -6.13 -4.48
CA GLU A 6 -2.66 -5.70 -4.18
C GLU A 6 -2.69 -4.16 -4.10
N GLN A 7 -3.43 -3.53 -5.01
CA GLN A 7 -3.87 -2.14 -4.86
C GLN A 7 -5.16 -2.14 -4.06
N ARG A 8 -5.28 -1.20 -3.12
CA ARG A 8 -6.52 -0.93 -2.39
C ARG A 8 -6.83 0.55 -2.48
N THR A 9 -8.07 0.87 -2.81
CA THR A 9 -8.56 2.24 -3.00
C THR A 9 -9.68 2.49 -2.03
N TYR A 10 -9.60 3.54 -1.21
CA TYR A 10 -10.66 3.94 -0.27
C TYR A 10 -11.10 5.37 -0.53
N ASP A 11 -12.40 5.57 -0.68
CA ASP A 11 -13.04 6.88 -0.70
C ASP A 11 -13.39 7.24 0.73
N ILE A 12 -12.78 8.31 1.23
CA ILE A 12 -13.04 8.84 2.56
C ILE A 12 -14.24 9.79 2.46
N SER A 13 -15.13 9.75 3.45
CA SER A 13 -16.29 10.63 3.54
C SER A 13 -15.86 12.10 3.39
N PRO A 14 -16.46 12.88 2.46
CA PRO A 14 -16.10 14.29 2.28
C PRO A 14 -16.30 15.17 3.52
N GLY A 15 -17.14 14.75 4.47
CA GLY A 15 -17.35 15.44 5.74
C GLY A 15 -16.23 15.21 6.77
N ILE A 16 -15.23 14.38 6.46
CA ILE A 16 -14.12 14.05 7.34
C ILE A 16 -12.84 14.61 6.71
N PRO A 17 -12.05 15.41 7.44
CA PRO A 17 -10.74 15.85 6.96
C PRO A 17 -9.87 14.64 6.62
N LEU A 18 -9.32 14.59 5.40
CA LEU A 18 -8.46 13.49 4.97
C LEU A 18 -7.26 13.30 5.92
N LYS A 19 -6.76 14.40 6.49
CA LYS A 19 -5.70 14.38 7.49
C LYS A 19 -6.06 13.55 8.72
N ASP A 20 -7.30 13.63 9.20
CA ASP A 20 -7.74 12.88 10.39
C ASP A 20 -7.74 11.37 10.13
N PHE A 21 -8.14 10.96 8.91
CA PHE A 21 -8.02 9.57 8.49
C PHE A 21 -6.55 9.12 8.45
N LEU A 22 -5.67 9.92 7.83
CA LEU A 22 -4.26 9.61 7.68
C LEU A 22 -3.54 9.54 9.03
N ASP A 23 -3.75 10.51 9.92
CA ASP A 23 -3.15 10.54 11.26
C ASP A 23 -3.57 9.32 12.08
N ASN A 24 -4.85 8.93 12.03
CA ASN A 24 -5.33 7.74 12.72
C ASN A 24 -4.75 6.45 12.11
N TYR A 25 -4.72 6.35 10.79
CA TYR A 25 -4.15 5.19 10.11
C TYR A 25 -2.64 5.05 10.35
N GLU A 26 -1.86 6.12 10.24
CA GLU A 26 -0.41 6.11 10.43
C GLU A 26 -0.06 5.71 11.87
N ARG A 27 -0.78 6.27 12.85
CA ARG A 27 -0.53 6.01 14.26
C ARG A 27 -0.97 4.61 14.70
N LEU A 28 -2.13 4.14 14.25
CA LEU A 28 -2.75 2.92 14.77
C LEU A 28 -2.64 1.72 13.82
N GLY A 29 -2.85 1.94 12.52
CA GLY A 29 -3.01 0.87 11.53
C GLY A 29 -1.71 0.45 10.85
N LEU A 30 -0.90 1.43 10.44
CA LEU A 30 0.32 1.18 9.68
C LEU A 30 1.33 0.27 10.42
N PRO A 31 1.55 0.40 11.75
CA PRO A 31 2.48 -0.49 12.47
C PRO A 31 2.06 -1.96 12.38
N ALA A 32 0.78 -2.26 12.64
CA ALA A 32 0.25 -3.62 12.55
C ALA A 32 0.33 -4.16 11.11
N GLN A 33 -0.03 -3.36 10.11
CA GLN A 33 0.05 -3.78 8.71
C GLN A 33 1.49 -4.04 8.25
N LYS A 34 2.45 -3.17 8.58
CA LYS A 34 3.87 -3.38 8.22
C LYS A 34 4.43 -4.64 8.87
N ARG A 35 4.10 -4.88 10.15
CA ARG A 35 4.53 -6.06 10.91
C ARG A 35 3.94 -7.36 10.35
N ILE A 36 2.66 -7.37 9.99
CA ILE A 36 1.92 -8.60 9.66
C ILE A 36 1.88 -8.88 8.15
N LEU A 37 1.56 -7.86 7.34
CA LEU A 37 1.49 -8.02 5.89
C LEU A 37 2.89 -8.04 5.27
N GLY A 38 3.83 -7.26 5.81
CA GLY A 38 5.10 -6.99 5.14
C GLY A 38 4.87 -6.32 3.76
N GLY A 39 5.88 -6.26 2.89
CA GLY A 39 5.66 -5.88 1.49
C GLY A 39 5.00 -4.52 1.23
N PHE A 40 5.18 -3.55 2.14
CA PHE A 40 4.64 -2.19 1.97
C PHE A 40 5.34 -1.48 0.81
N LEU A 41 4.59 -1.17 -0.25
CA LEU A 41 5.13 -0.51 -1.45
C LEU A 41 4.87 1.00 -1.45
N GLY A 42 3.75 1.44 -0.87
CA GLY A 42 3.41 2.84 -0.80
C GLY A 42 1.97 3.10 -0.38
N TYR A 43 1.73 4.34 0.03
CA TYR A 43 0.43 4.86 0.46
C TYR A 43 0.33 6.30 -0.05
N PHE A 44 -0.75 6.61 -0.75
CA PHE A 44 -0.87 7.84 -1.52
C PHE A 44 -2.24 8.48 -1.32
N THR A 45 -2.28 9.81 -1.34
CA THR A 45 -3.50 10.60 -1.49
C THR A 45 -3.67 11.02 -2.94
N THR A 46 -4.91 11.26 -3.37
CA THR A 46 -5.21 11.75 -4.71
C THR A 46 -5.18 13.27 -4.74
N GLU A 47 -4.30 13.86 -5.56
CA GLU A 47 -4.26 15.31 -5.82
C GLU A 47 -5.25 15.71 -6.94
N PHE A 48 -5.27 14.96 -8.04
CA PHE A 48 -6.18 15.17 -9.17
C PHE A 48 -6.98 13.89 -9.47
N GLY A 49 -8.28 14.05 -9.78
CA GLY A 49 -9.22 12.93 -9.96
C GLY A 49 -10.25 12.86 -8.82
N THR A 50 -10.58 11.64 -8.36
CA THR A 50 -11.47 11.45 -7.21
C THR A 50 -10.80 11.97 -5.93
N GLN A 51 -11.30 13.09 -5.42
CA GLN A 51 -10.79 13.73 -4.21
C GLN A 51 -11.14 12.93 -2.94
N ASN A 52 -10.44 13.22 -1.84
CA ASN A 52 -10.59 12.50 -0.56
C ASN A 52 -10.43 10.97 -0.70
N GLN A 53 -9.53 10.54 -1.57
CA GLN A 53 -9.29 9.13 -1.85
C GLN A 53 -7.85 8.75 -1.53
N VAL A 54 -7.67 7.62 -0.85
CA VAL A 54 -6.36 7.00 -0.63
C VAL A 54 -6.17 5.79 -1.52
N ARG A 55 -4.95 5.58 -1.99
CA ARG A 55 -4.51 4.37 -2.69
C ARG A 55 -3.27 3.82 -2.01
N HIS A 56 -3.26 2.51 -1.79
CA HIS A 56 -2.12 1.88 -1.15
C HIS A 56 -1.82 0.50 -1.73
N PHE A 57 -0.55 0.13 -1.71
CA PHE A 57 -0.02 -1.00 -2.45
C PHE A 57 0.76 -1.94 -1.52
N TRP A 58 0.43 -3.23 -1.61
CA TRP A 58 1.01 -4.29 -0.80
C TRP A 58 1.46 -5.45 -1.68
N ALA A 59 2.70 -5.89 -1.51
CA ALA A 59 3.26 -7.03 -2.22
C ALA A 59 3.14 -8.33 -1.41
N TYR A 60 2.83 -9.42 -2.11
CA TYR A 60 2.75 -10.78 -1.55
C TYR A 60 3.44 -11.76 -2.50
N SER A 61 3.91 -12.91 -1.98
CA SER A 61 4.53 -13.93 -2.85
C SER A 61 3.53 -14.57 -3.80
N ASP A 62 2.30 -14.79 -3.34
CA ASP A 62 1.19 -15.38 -4.07
C ASP A 62 -0.14 -15.11 -3.34
N LEU A 63 -1.25 -15.66 -3.86
CA LEU A 63 -2.59 -15.47 -3.30
C LEU A 63 -2.79 -16.16 -1.95
N GLU A 64 -2.08 -17.25 -1.67
CA GLU A 64 -2.17 -17.99 -0.42
C GLU A 64 -1.41 -17.26 0.70
N ASP A 65 -0.21 -16.77 0.43
CA ASP A 65 0.54 -15.86 1.30
C ASP A 65 -0.30 -14.63 1.66
N ARG A 66 -0.94 -14.01 0.66
CA ARG A 66 -1.90 -12.92 0.88
C ARG A 66 -3.03 -13.35 1.82
N ARG A 67 -3.66 -14.49 1.56
CA ARG A 67 -4.80 -14.98 2.36
C ARG A 67 -4.40 -15.17 3.82
N GLN A 68 -3.25 -15.81 4.06
CA GLN A 68 -2.73 -16.08 5.40
C GLN A 68 -2.41 -14.79 6.17
N ARG A 69 -1.65 -13.87 5.56
CA ARG A 69 -1.28 -12.60 6.21
C ARG A 69 -2.48 -11.71 6.49
N ARG A 70 -3.44 -11.65 5.57
CA ARG A 70 -4.68 -10.88 5.79
C ARG A 70 -5.57 -11.49 6.87
N ALA A 71 -5.61 -12.82 6.99
CA ALA A 71 -6.31 -13.49 8.08
C ALA A 71 -5.64 -13.21 9.44
N ALA A 72 -4.31 -13.26 9.50
CA ALA A 72 -3.55 -12.88 10.69
C ALA A 72 -3.80 -11.41 11.08
N LEU A 73 -3.81 -10.50 10.11
CA LEU A 73 -4.09 -9.09 10.35
C LEU A 73 -5.52 -8.89 10.90
N ALA A 74 -6.51 -9.60 10.36
CA ALA A 74 -7.89 -9.50 10.83
C ALA A 74 -8.08 -9.98 12.29
N ALA A 75 -7.21 -10.88 12.76
CA ALA A 75 -7.21 -11.39 14.13
C ALA A 75 -6.40 -10.52 15.11
N ASP A 76 -5.63 -9.55 14.63
CA ASP A 76 -4.77 -8.72 15.46
C ASP A 76 -5.56 -7.62 16.20
N HIS A 77 -5.37 -7.52 17.52
CA HIS A 77 -6.12 -6.59 18.36
C HIS A 77 -5.79 -5.11 18.08
N GLU A 78 -4.54 -4.78 17.76
CA GLU A 78 -4.15 -3.40 17.42
C GLU A 78 -4.82 -2.98 16.10
N TRP A 79 -4.85 -3.91 15.15
CA TRP A 79 -5.56 -3.69 13.88
C TRP A 79 -7.07 -3.54 14.07
N GLN A 80 -7.70 -4.35 14.92
CA GLN A 80 -9.13 -4.24 15.23
C GLN A 80 -9.47 -2.87 15.83
N ALA A 81 -8.69 -2.40 16.81
CA ALA A 81 -8.86 -1.08 17.42
C ALA A 81 -8.70 0.06 16.38
N CYS A 82 -7.76 -0.08 15.45
CA CYS A 82 -7.64 0.86 14.32
C CYS A 82 -8.90 0.86 13.45
N ILE A 83 -9.38 -0.33 13.05
CA ILE A 83 -10.53 -0.48 12.15
C ILE A 83 -11.81 0.11 12.72
N GLU A 84 -12.04 0.00 14.03
CA GLU A 84 -13.19 0.64 14.70
C GLU A 84 -13.23 2.16 14.49
N ILE A 85 -12.06 2.81 14.40
CA ILE A 85 -11.93 4.25 14.18
C ILE A 85 -11.96 4.61 12.70
N VAL A 86 -11.17 3.92 11.87
CA VAL A 86 -10.96 4.34 10.47
C VAL A 86 -12.06 3.84 9.53
N ARG A 87 -12.68 2.69 9.79
CA ARG A 87 -13.69 2.10 8.87
C ARG A 87 -14.94 2.96 8.71
N PRO A 88 -15.51 3.58 9.76
CA PRO A 88 -16.63 4.51 9.62
C PRO A 88 -16.31 5.73 8.74
N MET A 89 -15.03 6.06 8.56
CA MET A 89 -14.61 7.17 7.72
C MET A 89 -14.65 6.85 6.23
N ILE A 90 -14.72 5.57 5.85
CA ILE A 90 -14.66 5.09 4.46
C ILE A 90 -16.08 4.86 3.93
N ILE A 91 -16.42 5.50 2.82
CA ILE A 91 -17.75 5.39 2.17
C ILE A 91 -17.77 4.40 1.01
N ARG A 92 -16.61 4.14 0.40
CA ARG A 92 -16.45 3.15 -0.68
C ARG A 92 -15.03 2.58 -0.63
N TRP A 93 -14.90 1.29 -0.93
CA TRP A 93 -13.60 0.68 -1.12
C TRP A 93 -13.60 -0.33 -2.28
N ASP A 94 -12.45 -0.46 -2.93
CA ASP A 94 -12.16 -1.50 -3.91
C ASP A 94 -10.72 -2.01 -3.76
N ASN A 95 -10.44 -3.14 -4.39
CA ASN A 95 -9.10 -3.67 -4.48
C ASN A 95 -8.89 -4.44 -5.79
N SER A 96 -7.65 -4.42 -6.26
CA SER A 96 -7.22 -5.10 -7.48
C SER A 96 -5.95 -5.89 -7.21
N ILE A 97 -5.88 -7.11 -7.75
CA ILE A 97 -4.66 -7.92 -7.74
C ILE A 97 -3.99 -7.77 -9.11
N MET A 98 -2.71 -7.43 -9.10
CA MET A 98 -1.91 -7.19 -10.28
C MET A 98 -0.65 -8.05 -10.26
N TYR A 99 -0.23 -8.51 -11.43
CA TYR A 99 1.04 -9.17 -11.61
C TYR A 99 2.02 -8.19 -12.26
N PRO A 100 3.21 -7.97 -11.69
CA PRO A 100 4.23 -7.15 -12.32
C PRO A 100 4.59 -7.70 -13.71
N THR A 101 4.69 -6.81 -14.69
CA THR A 101 5.28 -7.15 -15.99
C THR A 101 6.78 -7.41 -15.83
N SER A 102 7.41 -8.04 -16.83
CA SER A 102 8.85 -8.33 -16.80
C SER A 102 9.73 -7.09 -16.63
N PHE A 103 9.28 -5.94 -17.15
CA PHE A 103 9.96 -4.65 -17.10
C PHE A 103 9.46 -3.72 -15.97
N SER A 104 8.61 -4.22 -15.06
CA SER A 104 8.22 -3.43 -13.88
C SER A 104 9.39 -3.30 -12.91
N PRO A 105 9.70 -2.09 -12.39
CA PRO A 105 10.71 -1.94 -11.34
C PRO A 105 10.34 -2.70 -10.05
N ILE A 106 9.03 -2.78 -9.77
CA ILE A 106 8.50 -3.42 -8.56
C ILE A 106 8.12 -4.85 -8.91
N ARG A 107 9.11 -5.76 -8.84
CA ARG A 107 8.95 -7.19 -9.20
C ARG A 107 9.40 -8.19 -8.13
N GLN A 108 10.14 -7.73 -7.11
CA GLN A 108 10.58 -8.54 -5.97
C GLN A 108 10.74 -7.69 -4.70
N LEU A 109 10.69 -8.35 -3.53
CA LEU A 109 10.95 -7.72 -2.23
C LEU A 109 12.35 -8.09 -1.69
N PRO A 110 13.04 -7.19 -0.96
CA PRO A 110 12.67 -5.78 -0.76
C PRO A 110 12.75 -5.00 -2.08
N VAL A 111 11.90 -3.98 -2.24
CA VAL A 111 12.06 -3.03 -3.37
C VAL A 111 13.39 -2.33 -3.15
N ARG A 112 14.30 -2.53 -4.09
CA ARG A 112 15.64 -2.00 -4.07
C ARG A 112 15.68 -0.67 -4.83
N ALA A 113 16.35 0.32 -4.26
CA ALA A 113 16.48 1.65 -4.86
C ALA A 113 17.57 1.69 -5.94
N ASP A 114 18.44 0.69 -5.95
CA ASP A 114 19.47 0.43 -6.95
C ASP A 114 18.91 -0.50 -8.03
N ASP A 115 18.14 0.06 -8.96
CA ASP A 115 17.88 -0.63 -10.23
C ASP A 115 19.00 -0.31 -11.23
N GLU A 116 19.72 -1.33 -11.69
CA GLU A 116 20.70 -1.15 -12.79
C GLU A 116 20.02 -0.70 -14.09
N GLU A 117 18.70 -0.91 -14.22
CA GLU A 117 17.87 -0.50 -15.36
C GLU A 117 17.46 0.99 -15.33
N GLY A 118 17.80 1.76 -14.28
CA GLY A 118 17.59 3.22 -14.22
C GLY A 118 16.11 3.64 -14.19
N THR A 119 15.24 2.79 -13.64
CA THR A 119 13.78 3.00 -13.58
C THR A 119 13.32 3.84 -12.39
N ILE A 120 14.17 4.04 -11.40
CA ILE A 120 13.99 5.07 -10.38
C ILE A 120 14.55 6.38 -10.95
N PHE A 121 13.80 7.48 -10.80
CA PHE A 121 14.22 8.82 -11.21
C PHE A 121 15.72 9.01 -10.90
N ASN A 122 16.55 8.92 -11.93
CA ASN A 122 17.97 9.22 -11.88
C ASN A 122 18.14 10.62 -12.47
N PRO A 123 17.95 11.70 -11.69
CA PRO A 123 18.05 13.06 -12.19
C PRO A 123 19.48 13.44 -12.60
N LEU A 124 20.47 12.59 -12.30
CA LEU A 124 21.86 12.80 -12.60
C LEU A 124 22.38 11.60 -13.38
N GLY A 125 22.25 11.67 -14.71
CA GLY A 125 23.04 10.82 -15.60
C GLY A 125 24.49 10.82 -15.09
N GLY A 126 24.91 9.66 -14.59
CA GLY A 126 26.30 9.38 -14.27
C GLY A 126 27.06 9.34 -15.59
N GLY A 127 27.39 10.51 -16.11
CA GLY A 127 28.38 10.66 -17.17
C GLY A 127 29.71 10.14 -16.63
N SER A 128 30.04 8.90 -16.96
CA SER A 128 31.43 8.47 -17.00
C SER A 128 32.00 8.89 -18.35
N ARG A 129 32.92 9.85 -18.28
CA ARG A 129 34.13 9.81 -19.11
C ARG A 129 34.85 8.49 -18.89
#